data_AF-A0AAN8KH14-F1
#
_entry.id   AF-A0AAN8KH14-F1
#
_cell.length_a   1.000
_cell.length_b   1.000
_cell.length_c   1.000
_cell.angle_alpha   90.00
_cell.angle_beta   90.00
_cell.angle_gamma   90.00
#
_symmetry.space_group_name_H-M   'P 1'
#
loop_
_entity.id
_entity.type
_entity.pdbx_description
1 polymer ?
#
loop_
_entity_poly.entity_id
_entity_poly.type
_entity_poly.pdbx_seq_one_letter_code
_entity_poly.pdbx_strand_id
1 'polypeptide(L)'
;MKPGLRKYVCDLTLDLNTVNRRLSLSEENRKVTCRREKQPYPDHPERFEVWGQVLCREGLTGRCYWEVEWSGRGADIGVTYKGISRRGWGYDCRI
;
A
#
# COMPACT_ATOMS: atom_id res chain seq x y z
N MET A 1 26.84 12.30 -6.15
CA MET A 1 25.97 11.12 -6.38
C MET A 1 25.72 10.45 -5.03
N LYS A 2 24.48 10.15 -4.64
CA LYS A 2 24.23 9.45 -3.36
C LYS A 2 24.88 8.05 -3.44
N PRO A 3 25.72 7.63 -2.48
CA PRO A 3 26.34 6.31 -2.51
C PRO A 3 25.32 5.20 -2.20
N GLY A 4 25.60 3.98 -2.66
CA GLY A 4 24.82 2.79 -2.33
C GLY A 4 23.42 2.73 -2.95
N LEU A 5 22.47 2.09 -2.27
CA LEU A 5 21.07 1.94 -2.71
C LEU A 5 20.33 3.28 -2.77
N ARG A 6 20.79 4.27 -2.00
CA ARG A 6 20.16 5.60 -1.90
C ARG A 6 20.12 6.39 -3.21
N LYS A 7 20.87 5.98 -4.23
CA LYS A 7 20.77 6.56 -5.59
C LYS A 7 19.52 6.13 -6.36
N TYR A 8 18.82 5.09 -5.91
CA TYR A 8 17.61 4.57 -6.52
C TYR A 8 16.35 4.88 -5.69
N VAL A 9 16.47 5.79 -4.72
CA VAL A 9 15.33 6.17 -3.87
C VAL A 9 14.17 6.66 -4.72
N CYS A 10 13.00 6.10 -4.47
CA CYS A 10 11.74 6.59 -4.97
C CYS A 10 10.88 7.10 -3.81
N ASP A 11 10.17 8.19 -4.05
CA ASP A 11 9.12 8.66 -3.15
C ASP A 11 7.82 7.96 -3.52
N LEU A 12 7.20 7.33 -2.52
CA LEU A 12 5.96 6.59 -2.69
C LEU A 12 4.86 7.18 -1.81
N THR A 13 3.68 7.29 -2.38
CA THR A 13 2.49 7.85 -1.73
C THR A 13 1.38 6.82 -1.78
N LEU A 14 0.77 6.52 -0.64
CA LEU A 14 -0.30 5.55 -0.58
C LEU A 14 -1.59 6.08 -1.22
N ASP A 15 -2.29 5.22 -1.95
CA ASP A 15 -3.48 5.58 -2.71
C ASP A 15 -4.78 5.37 -1.91
N LEU A 16 -5.46 6.48 -1.60
CA LEU A 16 -6.79 6.50 -1.00
C LEU A 16 -7.86 5.76 -1.80
N ASN A 17 -7.67 5.54 -3.09
CA ASN A 17 -8.61 4.78 -3.92
C ASN A 17 -8.44 3.27 -3.78
N THR A 18 -7.25 2.81 -3.36
CA THR A 18 -6.96 1.37 -3.20
C THR A 18 -7.08 0.90 -1.75
N VAL A 19 -6.85 1.79 -0.78
CA VAL A 19 -6.81 1.46 0.65
C VAL A 19 -8.08 0.77 1.14
N ASN A 20 -7.91 -0.36 1.83
CA ASN A 20 -9.01 -1.03 2.50
C ASN A 20 -9.61 -0.17 3.61
N ARG A 21 -10.93 -0.28 3.83
CA ARG A 21 -11.65 0.53 4.82
C ARG A 21 -11.22 0.28 6.26
N ARG A 22 -10.54 -0.82 6.60
CA ARG A 22 -9.99 -1.03 7.95
C ARG A 22 -8.66 -0.35 8.18
N LEU A 23 -8.09 0.30 7.16
CA LEU A 23 -6.86 1.06 7.26
C LEU A 23 -7.17 2.56 7.23
N SER A 24 -6.44 3.35 8.01
CA SER A 24 -6.46 4.81 7.94
C SER A 24 -5.11 5.32 7.46
N LEU A 25 -5.11 6.24 6.49
CA LEU A 25 -3.91 6.94 6.04
C LEU A 25 -3.71 8.26 6.80
N SER A 26 -2.46 8.59 7.10
CA SER A 26 -2.05 9.86 7.72
C SER A 26 -0.66 10.29 7.22
N GLU A 27 -0.16 11.43 7.73
CA GLU A 27 1.18 11.95 7.38
C GLU A 27 1.36 12.05 5.86
N GLU A 28 0.46 12.80 5.21
CA GLU A 28 0.44 12.97 3.75
C GLU A 28 0.37 11.65 2.98
N ASN A 29 -0.37 10.67 3.53
CA ASN A 29 -0.49 9.31 3.00
C ASN A 29 0.83 8.54 2.96
N ARG A 30 1.76 8.82 3.88
CA ARG A 30 2.99 8.02 4.08
C ARG A 30 2.86 7.02 5.21
N LYS A 31 1.79 7.09 6.02
CA LYS A 31 1.57 6.21 7.16
C LYS A 31 0.23 5.51 7.08
N VAL A 32 0.24 4.21 7.37
CA VAL A 32 -0.93 3.35 7.51
C VAL A 32 -1.12 2.97 8.96
N THR A 33 -2.36 2.97 9.42
CA THR A 33 -2.74 2.41 10.72
C THR A 33 -3.94 1.51 10.57
N CYS A 34 -3.87 0.30 11.15
CA CYS A 34 -5.01 -0.59 11.22
C CYS A 34 -6.01 -0.10 12.27
N ARG A 35 -7.28 -0.01 11.90
CA ARG A 35 -8.39 0.45 12.73
C ARG A 35 -9.43 -0.67 12.86
N ARG A 36 -10.14 -0.69 13.99
CA ARG A 36 -11.28 -1.60 14.18
C ARG A 36 -12.48 -1.17 13.33
N GLU A 37 -12.69 0.13 13.22
CA GLU A 37 -13.80 0.73 12.49
C GLU A 37 -13.48 0.91 11.01
N LYS A 38 -14.52 0.86 10.17
CA LYS A 38 -14.41 1.16 8.74
C LYS A 38 -14.32 2.66 8.54
N GLN A 39 -13.25 3.10 7.87
CA GLN A 39 -13.06 4.49 7.48
C GLN A 39 -14.05 4.87 6.37
N PRO A 40 -14.53 6.13 6.35
CA PRO A 40 -15.61 6.60 5.47
C PRO A 40 -15.12 6.87 4.03
N TYR A 41 -14.31 5.97 3.47
CA TYR A 41 -13.84 6.12 2.10
C TYR A 41 -14.95 5.77 1.09
N PRO A 42 -15.12 6.59 0.04
CA PRO A 42 -16.12 6.34 -0.99
C PRO A 42 -15.86 5.02 -1.71
N ASP A 43 -16.92 4.41 -2.25
CA ASP A 43 -16.77 3.23 -3.08
C ASP A 43 -15.91 3.54 -4.31
N HIS A 44 -15.02 2.59 -4.64
CA HIS A 44 -14.11 2.71 -5.77
C HIS A 44 -13.75 1.30 -6.28
N PRO A 45 -13.71 1.06 -7.61
CA PRO A 45 -13.41 -0.27 -8.17
C PRO A 45 -12.03 -0.80 -7.76
N GLU A 46 -11.05 0.08 -7.59
CA GLU A 46 -9.69 -0.31 -7.17
C GLU A 46 -9.54 -0.57 -5.66
N ARG A 47 -10.60 -0.38 -4.87
CA ARG A 47 -10.52 -0.50 -3.41
C ARG A 47 -10.46 -1.96 -2.99
N PHE A 48 -9.46 -2.31 -2.19
CA PHE A 48 -9.42 -3.62 -1.56
C PHE A 48 -10.57 -3.79 -0.58
N GLU A 49 -11.33 -4.87 -0.72
CA GLU A 49 -12.53 -5.11 0.09
C GLU A 49 -12.27 -6.02 1.30
N VAL A 50 -11.55 -7.12 1.06
CA VAL A 50 -11.36 -8.20 2.02
C VAL A 50 -10.10 -8.00 2.87
N TRP A 51 -8.95 -7.97 2.21
CA TRP A 51 -7.65 -7.88 2.87
C TRP A 51 -7.31 -6.43 3.21
N GLY A 52 -6.71 -6.22 4.39
CA GLY A 52 -6.24 -4.92 4.87
C GLY A 52 -5.00 -4.45 4.12
N GLN A 53 -5.16 -4.06 2.86
CA GLN A 53 -4.07 -3.71 1.93
C GLN A 53 -4.24 -2.30 1.35
N VAL A 54 -3.15 -1.77 0.82
CA VAL A 54 -3.10 -0.49 0.10
C VAL A 54 -1.94 -0.53 -0.89
N LEU A 55 -2.12 0.08 -2.06
CA LEU A 55 -1.05 0.29 -3.03
C LEU A 55 -0.55 1.73 -2.99
N CYS A 56 0.66 1.93 -3.50
CA CYS A 56 1.15 3.26 -3.84
C CYS A 56 0.51 3.75 -5.15
N ARG A 57 0.46 5.08 -5.33
CA ARG A 57 -0.02 5.71 -6.56
C ARG A 57 0.97 5.53 -7.71
N GLU A 58 2.25 5.56 -7.37
CA GLU A 58 3.36 5.50 -8.29
C GLU A 58 3.58 4.08 -8.80
N GLY A 59 3.69 3.92 -10.11
CA GLY A 59 4.22 2.71 -10.71
C GLY A 59 5.74 2.67 -10.58
N LEU A 60 6.30 1.51 -10.27
CA LEU A 60 7.74 1.31 -10.20
C LEU A 60 8.26 0.84 -11.56
N THR A 61 9.28 1.52 -12.10
CA THR A 61 9.95 1.16 -13.35
C THR A 61 11.46 1.20 -13.17
N GLY A 62 12.17 0.22 -13.75
CA GLY A 62 13.63 0.13 -13.60
C GLY A 62 14.04 -0.33 -12.21
N ARG A 63 15.08 0.29 -11.63
CA ARG A 63 15.58 -0.03 -10.29
C ARG A 63 15.09 1.02 -9.30
N CYS A 64 14.34 0.57 -8.30
CA CYS A 64 13.77 1.40 -7.25
C CYS A 64 14.24 0.93 -5.88
N TYR A 65 14.27 1.84 -4.92
CA TYR A 65 14.59 1.58 -3.53
C TYR A 65 13.68 2.41 -2.63
N TRP A 66 13.08 1.76 -1.64
CA TRP A 66 12.29 2.40 -0.59
C TRP A 66 12.50 1.64 0.72
N GLU A 67 12.21 2.32 1.82
CA GLU A 67 12.27 1.74 3.17
C GLU A 67 10.91 1.95 3.82
N VAL A 68 10.50 1.00 4.67
CA VAL A 68 9.26 1.08 5.44
C VAL A 68 9.61 0.80 6.88
N GLU A 69 9.22 1.71 7.77
CA GLU A 69 9.22 1.45 9.20
C GLU A 69 7.87 0.86 9.60
N TRP A 70 7.88 -0.18 10.45
CA TRP A 70 6.66 -0.86 10.88
C TRP A 70 6.71 -1.20 12.36
N SER A 71 5.53 -1.30 12.97
CA SER A 71 5.35 -1.78 14.34
C SER A 71 4.00 -2.50 14.50
N GLY A 72 3.85 -3.25 15.59
CA GLY A 72 2.61 -3.98 15.92
C GLY A 72 2.71 -5.48 15.65
N ARG A 73 1.58 -6.10 15.25
CA ARG A 73 1.46 -7.57 15.14
C ARG A 73 2.10 -8.16 13.88
N GLY A 74 2.30 -7.36 12.84
CA GLY A 74 2.89 -7.78 11.57
C GLY A 74 2.49 -6.85 10.43
N ALA A 75 3.32 -6.84 9.38
CA ALA A 75 3.09 -6.12 8.14
C ALA A 75 3.70 -6.92 6.98
N ASP A 76 2.93 -7.08 5.90
CA ASP A 76 3.40 -7.63 4.63
C ASP A 76 3.77 -6.45 3.72
N ILE A 77 5.00 -6.42 3.19
CA ILE A 77 5.51 -5.35 2.31
C ILE A 77 6.01 -6.01 1.03
N GLY A 78 5.47 -5.59 -0.11
CA GLY A 78 5.79 -6.21 -1.38
C GLY A 78 5.46 -5.34 -2.58
N VAL A 79 5.69 -5.92 -3.76
CA VAL A 79 5.35 -5.33 -5.05
C VAL A 79 4.34 -6.23 -5.75
N THR A 80 3.39 -5.62 -6.44
CA THR A 80 2.41 -6.34 -7.23
C THR A 80 2.13 -5.60 -8.53
N TYR A 81 1.66 -6.33 -9.53
CA TYR A 81 1.09 -5.71 -10.71
C TYR A 81 -0.23 -5.00 -10.37
N LYS A 82 -0.53 -3.94 -11.12
CA LYS A 82 -1.77 -3.18 -10.97
C LYS A 82 -3.02 -4.05 -11.07
N GLY A 83 -2.95 -5.14 -11.85
CA GLY A 83 -4.04 -6.08 -12.09
C GLY A 83 -4.33 -7.10 -10.98
N ILE A 84 -3.70 -6.98 -9.80
CA ILE A 84 -4.07 -7.80 -8.63
C ILE A 84 -5.58 -7.67 -8.35
N SER A 85 -6.23 -8.79 -8.01
CA SER A 85 -7.65 -8.76 -7.70
C SER A 85 -7.90 -7.96 -6.42
N ARG A 86 -8.94 -7.11 -6.46
CA ARG A 86 -9.33 -6.24 -5.33
C ARG A 86 -10.30 -6.92 -4.35
N ARG A 87 -10.87 -8.06 -4.75
CA ARG A 87 -11.97 -8.73 -4.06
C ARG A 87 -11.74 -10.23 -4.04
N GLY A 88 -12.23 -10.86 -2.98
CA GLY A 88 -12.08 -12.29 -2.75
C GLY A 88 -11.05 -12.62 -1.68
N TRP A 89 -10.97 -13.91 -1.36
CA TRP A 89 -10.14 -14.46 -0.29
C TRP A 89 -8.96 -15.28 -0.82
N GLY A 90 -8.78 -15.31 -2.14
CA GLY A 90 -7.73 -16.08 -2.81
C GLY A 90 -6.34 -15.44 -2.68
N TYR A 91 -5.32 -16.22 -3.03
CA TYR A 91 -3.93 -15.78 -3.08
C TYR A 91 -3.67 -14.74 -4.18
N ASP A 92 -4.48 -14.74 -5.24
CA ASP A 92 -4.49 -13.74 -6.31
C ASP A 92 -4.95 -12.34 -5.85
N CYS A 93 -5.48 -12.25 -4.62
CA CYS A 93 -5.97 -11.01 -4.00
C CYS A 93 -5.05 -10.50 -2.88
N ARG A 94 -3.96 -11.22 -2.58
CA ARG A 94 -3.09 -10.96 -1.41
C ARG A 94 -1.65 -10.69 -1.84
N ILE A 95 -1.08 -9.66 -1.25
CA ILE A 95 0.35 -9.33 -1.25
C ILE A 95 1.06 -10.17 -0.18
#